data_AF-A0A0B1SX04-F1
#
_entry.id   AF-A0A0B1SX04-F1
#
_cell.length_a   1.000
_cell.length_b   1.000
_cell.length_c   1.000
_cell.angle_alpha   90.00
_cell.angle_beta   90.00
_cell.angle_gamma   90.00
#
_symmetry.space_group_name_H-M   'P 1'
#
loop_
_entity.id
_entity.type
_entity.pdbx_description
1 polymer ?
#
loop_
_entity_poly.entity_id
_entity_poly.type
_entity_poly.pdbx_seq_one_letter_code
_entity_poly.pdbx_strand_id
1 'polypeptide(L)' 'MLLRVLIAFLILSAVIEEGMTDGTCHDHRKKIFCRNMKSRGSCDTDIAKNMCPRTCGWCD' A
#
# COMPACT_ATOMS: atom_id res chain seq x y z
N MET A 1 11.13 21.10 -35.03
CA MET A 1 11.71 20.06 -34.14
C MET A 1 11.37 20.32 -32.68
N LEU A 2 11.40 21.56 -32.18
CA LEU A 2 10.97 21.90 -30.81
C LEU A 2 9.55 21.43 -30.44
N LEU A 3 8.59 21.53 -31.36
CA LEU A 3 7.19 21.12 -31.09
C LEU A 3 7.07 19.62 -30.76
N ARG A 4 7.89 18.76 -31.40
CA ARG A 4 7.88 17.31 -31.13
C ARG A 4 8.53 16.97 -29.79
N VAL A 5 9.49 17.76 -29.34
CA VAL A 5 10.15 17.61 -28.03
C VAL A 5 9.22 18.05 -26.90
N LEU A 6 8.45 19.13 -27.10
CA LEU A 6 7.44 19.60 -26.13
C LEU A 6 6.31 18.58 -25.94
N ILE A 7 5.85 17.95 -27.03
CA ILE A 7 4.82 16.90 -26.96
C ILE A 7 5.36 15.67 -26.22
N ALA A 8 6.62 15.28 -26.45
CA ALA A 8 7.23 14.16 -25.73
C ALA A 8 7.35 14.42 -24.21
N PHE A 9 7.68 15.66 -23.81
CA PHE A 9 7.75 16.06 -22.40
C PHE A 9 6.37 16.04 -21.72
N LEU A 10 5.30 16.48 -22.40
CA LEU A 10 3.95 16.47 -21.86
C LEU A 10 3.42 15.04 -21.63
N ILE A 11 3.76 14.10 -22.52
CA ILE A 11 3.38 12.68 -22.38
C ILE A 11 4.14 12.04 -21.20
N LEU A 12 5.40 12.42 -20.98
CA LEU A 12 6.21 11.87 -19.89
C LEU A 12 5.66 12.27 -18.50
N SER A 13 5.16 13.49 -18.35
CA SER A 13 4.56 13.97 -17.09
C SER A 13 3.24 13.28 -16.73
N ALA A 14 2.53 12.71 -17.70
CA ALA A 14 1.24 12.03 -17.48
C ALA A 14 1.37 10.56 -17.03
N VAL A 15 2.58 10.00 -17.02
CA VAL A 15 2.85 8.57 -16.71
C VAL A 15 3.38 8.37 -15.26
N ILE A 16 3.41 9.41 -14.42
CA ILE A 16 3.86 9.32 -13.03
C ILE A 16 2.65 9.36 -12.07
N GLU A 17 1.68 8.47 -12.23
CA GLU A 17 0.57 8.35 -11.27
C GLU A 17 0.11 6.89 -11.07
N GLU A 18 1.01 5.91 -11.07
CA GLU A 18 0.63 4.55 -10.65
C GLU A 18 1.71 3.94 -9.75
N GLY A 19 1.61 4.19 -8.45
CA GLY A 19 2.57 3.62 -7.50
C GLY A 19 2.36 3.91 -6.02
N MET A 20 1.25 4.52 -5.61
CA MET A 20 0.91 4.64 -4.20
C MET A 20 -0.59 4.45 -4.08
N THR A 21 -1.00 3.18 -4.04
CA THR A 21 -2.35 2.81 -3.64
C THR A 21 -2.61 3.44 -2.28
N ASP A 22 -3.44 4.49 -2.33
CA ASP A 22 -4.41 4.92 -1.34
C ASP A 22 -4.07 4.60 0.12
N GLY A 23 -3.89 5.65 0.92
CA GLY A 23 -3.61 5.61 2.36
C GLY A 23 -4.74 5.05 3.22
N THR A 24 -5.48 4.05 2.75
CA THR A 24 -6.44 3.30 3.53
C THR A 24 -5.71 2.17 4.26
N CYS A 25 -5.30 2.43 5.50
CA CYS A 25 -4.86 1.39 6.40
C CYS A 25 -6.01 0.41 6.68
N HIS A 26 -5.95 -0.78 6.10
CA HIS A 26 -6.94 -1.81 6.36
C HIS A 26 -6.30 -3.19 6.48
N ASP A 27 -6.95 -4.06 7.23
CA ASP A 27 -6.57 -5.47 7.25
C ASP A 27 -6.95 -6.09 5.89
N HIS A 28 -5.95 -6.63 5.18
CA HIS A 28 -6.13 -7.32 3.90
C HIS A 28 -6.62 -8.76 4.06
N ARG A 29 -6.76 -9.25 5.30
CA ARG A 29 -7.27 -10.59 5.63
C ARG A 29 -8.50 -10.51 6.53
N LYS A 30 -9.22 -11.63 6.62
CA LYS A 30 -10.40 -11.75 7.49
C LYS A 30 -10.05 -11.39 8.93
N LYS A 31 -10.95 -10.65 9.61
CA LYS A 31 -10.80 -10.24 11.01
C LYS A 31 -10.40 -11.37 11.97
N ILE A 32 -10.87 -12.60 11.73
CA ILE A 32 -10.51 -13.78 12.54
C ILE A 32 -9.02 -14.11 12.39
N PHE A 33 -8.49 -14.09 11.17
CA PHE A 33 -7.07 -14.35 10.91
C PHE A 33 -6.19 -13.32 11.63
N CYS A 34 -6.50 -12.04 11.48
CA CYS A 34 -5.74 -10.98 12.11
C CYS A 34 -5.82 -11.00 13.64
N ARG A 35 -6.99 -11.31 14.20
CA ARG A 35 -7.16 -11.50 15.64
C ARG A 35 -6.32 -12.67 16.16
N ASN A 36 -6.25 -13.77 15.41
CA ASN A 36 -5.43 -14.93 15.76
C ASN A 36 -3.93 -14.60 15.67
N MET A 37 -3.50 -13.81 14.69
CA MET A 37 -2.10 -13.35 14.61
C MET A 37 -1.74 -12.47 15.82
N LYS A 38 -2.63 -11.54 16.20
CA LYS A 38 -2.46 -10.68 17.38
C LYS A 38 -2.43 -11.49 18.68
N SER A 39 -3.37 -12.42 18.87
CA SER A 39 -3.43 -13.24 20.10
C SER A 39 -2.24 -14.17 20.25
N ARG A 40 -1.61 -14.57 19.15
CA ARG A 40 -0.38 -15.38 19.12
C ARG A 40 0.90 -14.56 19.25
N GLY A 41 0.81 -13.23 19.40
CA GLY A 41 1.97 -12.34 19.44
C GLY A 41 2.76 -12.30 18.12
N SER A 42 2.13 -12.61 16.99
CA SER A 42 2.79 -12.70 15.68
C SER A 42 2.80 -11.37 14.90
N CYS A 43 2.46 -10.25 15.55
CA CYS A 43 2.36 -8.93 14.90
C CYS A 43 3.71 -8.40 14.38
N ASP A 44 4.84 -8.92 14.88
CA ASP A 44 6.18 -8.53 14.43
C ASP A 44 6.62 -9.23 13.13
N THR A 45 5.86 -10.21 12.66
CA THR A 45 6.15 -10.90 11.39
C THR A 45 5.81 -10.02 10.19
N ASP A 46 6.60 -10.12 9.11
CA ASP A 46 6.31 -9.41 7.86
C ASP A 46 4.93 -9.76 7.29
N ILE A 47 4.47 -11.00 7.55
CA ILE A 47 3.13 -11.46 7.20
C ILE A 47 2.08 -10.60 7.92
N ALA A 48 2.21 -10.41 9.24
CA ALA A 48 1.23 -9.62 9.99
C ALA A 48 1.28 -8.13 9.63
N LYS A 49 2.47 -7.57 9.41
CA LYS A 49 2.64 -6.17 8.97
C LYS A 49 1.96 -5.89 7.65
N ASN A 50 2.07 -6.81 6.68
CA ASN A 50 1.48 -6.63 5.36
C ASN A 50 0.01 -7.06 5.27
N MET A 51 -0.48 -7.95 6.15
CA MET A 51 -1.83 -8.51 6.04
C MET A 51 -2.82 -7.94 7.06
N CYS A 52 -2.33 -7.56 8.23
CA CYS A 52 -3.14 -7.14 9.36
C CYS A 52 -2.62 -5.83 10.00
N PRO A 53 -2.24 -4.82 9.20
CA PRO A 53 -1.57 -3.63 9.71
C PRO A 53 -2.45 -2.91 10.74
N ARG A 54 -3.75 -2.79 10.50
CA ARG A 54 -4.70 -2.14 11.41
C ARG A 54 -4.91 -2.93 12.70
N THR A 55 -5.16 -4.24 12.61
CA THR A 55 -5.36 -5.08 13.81
C THR A 55 -4.12 -5.09 14.70
N CYS A 56 -2.93 -5.09 14.10
CA CYS A 56 -1.66 -5.06 14.80
C CYS A 56 -1.20 -3.64 15.23
N GLY A 57 -1.94 -2.58 14.88
CA GLY A 57 -1.68 -1.22 15.34
C GLY A 57 -0.57 -0.48 14.59
N TRP A 58 -0.28 -0.90 13.35
CA TRP A 58 0.74 -0.28 12.49
C TRP A 58 0.21 0.95 11.75
N CYS A 59 -1.10 1.12 11.68
CA CYS A 59 -1.75 2.32 11.15
C CYS A 59 -3.21 2.41 11.62
N ASP A 60 -3.77 3.62 11.55
CA ASP A 60 -5.12 3.98 12.02
C ASP A 60 -6.14 4.12 10.90
#